data_AF-A0A7K2VDU8-F1
#
_entry.id   AF-A0A7K2VDU8-F1
#
_cell.length_a   1.000
_cell.length_b   1.000
_cell.length_c   1.000
_cell.angle_alpha   90.00
_cell.angle_beta   90.00
_cell.angle_gamma   90.00
#
_symmetry.space_group_name_H-M   'P 1'
#
loop_
_entity.id
_entity.type
_entity.pdbx_description
1 polymer ?
#
loop_
_entity_poly.entity_id
_entity_poly.type
_entity_poly.pdbx_seq_one_letter_code
_entity_poly.pdbx_strand_id
1 'polypeptide(L)'
;MPFLPLLHAEWIKIRTLRSLLGALAALLVVTVAFPAVTAAQADRSDPLYSVFSGVSLGQVAAVVFGALAVAGEYRGGALRLTLAAVPDRTRWFAAKAVAVALPVLAVGLP
;
A
#
# COMPACT_ATOMS: atom_id res chain seq x y z
N MET A 1 17.02 -14.54 -12.79
CA MET A 1 17.17 -13.71 -11.58
C MET A 1 16.45 -14.37 -10.41
N PRO A 2 17.09 -14.48 -9.23
CA PRO A 2 16.42 -14.95 -8.01
C PRO A 2 15.38 -13.94 -7.53
N PHE A 3 14.42 -14.39 -6.71
CA PHE A 3 13.28 -13.58 -6.23
C PHE A 3 13.70 -12.45 -5.28
N LEU A 4 14.69 -12.70 -4.42
CA LEU A 4 15.14 -11.76 -3.39
C LEU A 4 15.64 -10.41 -3.94
N PRO A 5 16.50 -10.35 -4.97
CA PRO A 5 16.89 -9.09 -5.59
C PRO A 5 15.72 -8.29 -6.20
N LEU A 6 14.72 -8.98 -6.74
CA LEU A 6 13.53 -8.31 -7.31
C LEU A 6 12.73 -7.63 -6.21
N LEU A 7 12.50 -8.34 -5.10
CA LEU A 7 11.83 -7.78 -3.94
C LEU A 7 12.62 -6.60 -3.34
N HIS A 8 13.95 -6.71 -3.28
CA HIS A 8 14.82 -5.65 -2.76
C HIS A 8 14.77 -4.39 -3.63
N ALA A 9 14.75 -4.54 -4.95
CA ALA A 9 14.60 -3.43 -5.88
C ALA A 9 13.25 -2.71 -5.70
N GLU A 10 12.16 -3.45 -5.56
CA GLU A 10 10.84 -2.88 -5.27
C GLU A 10 10.80 -2.16 -3.91
N TRP A 11 11.47 -2.72 -2.90
CA TRP A 11 11.57 -2.09 -1.58
C TRP A 11 12.29 -0.73 -1.61
N ILE A 12 13.34 -0.61 -2.43
CA ILE A 12 14.04 0.67 -2.63
C ILE A 12 13.10 1.69 -3.29
N LYS A 13 12.31 1.30 -4.29
CA LYS A 13 11.33 2.20 -4.93
C LYS A 13 10.32 2.74 -3.91
N ILE A 14 9.77 1.87 -3.06
CA ILE A 14 8.80 2.27 -2.03
C ILE A 14 9.42 3.26 -1.05
N ARG A 15 10.67 3.05 -0.62
CA ARG A 15 11.35 3.97 0.31
C ARG A 15 11.82 5.28 -0.31
N THR A 16 12.08 5.31 -1.62
CA THR A 16 12.62 6.51 -2.28
C THR A 16 11.54 7.41 -2.87
N LEU A 17 10.39 6.84 -3.25
CA LEU A 17 9.29 7.61 -3.82
C LEU A 17 8.44 8.24 -2.70
N ARG A 18 8.60 9.56 -2.54
CA ARG A 18 7.80 10.37 -1.59
C ARG A 18 6.29 10.18 -1.74
N SER A 19 5.80 9.91 -2.97
CA SER A 19 4.39 9.64 -3.22
C SER A 19 3.90 8.33 -2.57
N LEU A 20 4.77 7.31 -2.46
CA LEU A 20 4.43 6.04 -1.83
C LEU A 20 4.46 6.14 -0.31
N LEU A 21 5.44 6.86 0.24
CA LEU A 21 5.48 7.17 1.67
C LEU A 21 4.27 8.02 2.08
N GLY A 22 3.90 9.03 1.29
CA GLY A 22 2.71 9.86 1.53
C GLY A 22 1.42 9.05 1.51
N ALA A 23 1.28 8.10 0.58
CA ALA A 23 0.11 7.22 0.52
C ALA A 23 0.05 6.23 1.70
N LEU A 24 1.18 5.68 2.15
CA LEU A 24 1.24 4.85 3.37
C LEU A 24 0.90 5.65 4.64
N ALA A 25 1.39 6.89 4.74
CA ALA A 25 1.05 7.78 5.84
C ALA A 25 -0.44 8.12 5.83
N ALA A 26 -1.01 8.43 4.65
CA ALA A 26 -2.44 8.69 4.51
C ALA A 26 -3.28 7.47 4.89
N LEU A 27 -2.86 6.26 4.49
CA LEU A 27 -3.49 5.01 4.90
C LEU A 27 -3.56 4.90 6.43
N LEU A 28 -2.43 5.08 7.12
CA LEU A 28 -2.39 5.01 8.58
C LEU A 28 -3.29 6.07 9.23
N VAL A 29 -3.16 7.33 8.78
CA VAL A 29 -3.88 8.47 9.35
C VAL A 29 -5.38 8.30 9.18
N VAL A 30 -5.85 7.91 7.99
CA VAL A 30 -7.28 7.74 7.72
C VAL A 30 -7.85 6.56 8.50
N THR A 31 -7.11 5.45 8.59
CA THR A 31 -7.55 4.25 9.31
C THR A 31 -7.68 4.49 10.81
N VAL A 32 -6.83 5.32 11.41
CA VAL A 32 -6.83 5.59 12.87
C VAL A 32 -7.66 6.82 13.26
N ALA A 33 -7.58 7.90 12.48
CA ALA A 33 -8.24 9.16 12.84
C ALA A 33 -9.77 9.06 12.75
N PHE A 34 -10.29 8.30 11.78
CA PHE A 34 -11.73 8.20 11.59
C PHE A 34 -12.43 7.45 12.74
N PRO A 35 -11.97 6.25 13.16
CA PRO A 35 -12.50 5.59 14.36
C PRO A 35 -12.38 6.47 15.60
N ALA A 36 -11.24 7.15 15.79
CA ALA A 36 -11.03 8.02 16.96
C ALA A 36 -12.06 9.16 17.04
N VAL A 37 -12.38 9.80 15.90
CA VAL A 37 -13.42 10.84 15.83
C VAL A 37 -14.80 10.25 16.11
N THR A 38 -15.14 9.10 15.51
CA THR A 38 -16.45 8.48 15.75
C THR A 38 -16.64 8.03 17.20
N ALA A 39 -15.57 7.56 17.85
CA ALA A 39 -15.58 7.12 19.24
C ALA A 39 -15.79 8.31 20.19
N ALA A 40 -15.18 9.46 19.89
CA ALA A 40 -15.37 10.68 20.68
C ALA A 40 -16.79 11.25 20.60
N GLN A 41 -17.56 10.90 19.57
CA GLN A 41 -18.94 11.33 19.36
C GLN A 41 -19.97 10.27 19.79
N ALA A 42 -19.53 9.13 20.33
CA ALA A 42 -20.32 7.92 20.53
C ALA A 42 -21.26 7.96 21.74
N ASP A 43 -21.89 9.09 22.04
CA ASP A 43 -22.85 9.22 23.16
C ASP A 43 -24.03 8.21 23.04
N ARG A 44 -24.26 7.63 21.85
CA ARG A 44 -25.23 6.53 21.59
C ARG A 44 -24.82 5.56 20.46
N SER A 45 -23.57 5.58 19.99
CA SER A 45 -23.17 4.77 18.83
C SER A 45 -22.75 3.36 19.23
N ASP A 46 -23.06 2.37 18.37
CA ASP A 46 -22.57 1.00 18.52
C ASP A 46 -21.02 0.99 18.58
N PRO A 47 -20.41 0.51 19.69
CA PRO A 47 -18.96 0.46 19.84
C PRO A 47 -18.27 -0.31 18.70
N LEU A 48 -18.93 -1.35 18.17
CA LEU A 48 -18.39 -2.15 17.07
C LEU A 48 -18.28 -1.31 15.80
N TYR A 49 -19.34 -0.56 15.48
CA TYR A 49 -19.36 0.33 14.32
C TYR A 49 -18.29 1.42 14.43
N SER A 50 -18.10 2.00 15.63
CA SER A 50 -17.09 3.04 15.83
C SER A 50 -15.68 2.54 15.52
N VAL A 51 -15.31 1.34 15.98
CA VAL A 51 -14.00 0.74 15.73
C VAL A 51 -13.80 0.40 14.24
N PHE A 52 -14.81 -0.16 13.57
CA PHE A 52 -14.68 -0.57 12.16
C PHE A 52 -14.92 0.54 11.14
N SER A 53 -15.44 1.70 11.55
CA SER A 53 -15.78 2.81 10.67
C SER A 53 -14.60 3.30 9.80
N GLY A 54 -13.37 3.23 10.33
CA GLY A 54 -12.14 3.63 9.63
C GLY A 54 -11.64 2.65 8.58
N VAL A 55 -12.07 1.38 8.65
CA VAL A 55 -11.55 0.32 7.77
C VAL A 55 -11.90 0.57 6.32
N SER A 56 -13.15 0.96 6.02
CA SER A 56 -13.59 1.25 4.65
C SER A 56 -12.79 2.38 4.01
N LEU A 57 -12.46 3.42 4.78
CA LEU A 57 -11.65 4.55 4.29
C LEU A 57 -10.16 4.16 4.17
N GLY A 58 -9.64 3.36 5.10
CA GLY A 58 -8.32 2.77 5.01
C GLY A 58 -8.14 1.93 3.74
N GLN A 59 -9.13 1.11 3.38
CA GLN A 59 -9.10 0.32 2.15
C GLN A 59 -8.96 1.19 0.90
N VAL A 60 -9.63 2.34 0.84
CA VAL A 60 -9.46 3.29 -0.29
C VAL A 60 -8.01 3.78 -0.38
N ALA A 61 -7.41 4.17 0.75
CA ALA A 61 -6.01 4.59 0.77
C ALA A 61 -5.04 3.46 0.39
N ALA A 62 -5.32 2.22 0.79
CA ALA A 62 -4.53 1.05 0.41
C ALA A 62 -4.60 0.78 -1.11
N VAL A 63 -5.79 0.92 -1.70
CA VAL A 63 -5.98 0.81 -3.16
C VAL A 63 -5.21 1.91 -3.89
N VAL A 64 -5.27 3.15 -3.40
CA VAL A 64 -4.50 4.27 -3.97
C VAL A 64 -2.99 4.03 -3.89
N PHE A 65 -2.49 3.53 -2.76
CA PHE A 65 -1.08 3.15 -2.61
C PHE A 65 -0.66 2.10 -3.62
N GLY A 66 -1.44 1.01 -3.75
CA GLY A 66 -1.18 -0.04 -4.74
C GLY A 66 -1.21 0.49 -6.18
N ALA A 67 -2.19 1.33 -6.50
CA ALA A 67 -2.31 1.95 -7.81
C ALA A 67 -1.11 2.85 -8.13
N LEU A 68 -0.64 3.65 -7.17
CA LEU A 68 0.56 4.49 -7.34
C LEU A 68 1.83 3.64 -7.51
N ALA A 69 1.96 2.55 -6.77
CA ALA A 69 3.11 1.64 -6.85
C ALA A 69 3.20 0.97 -8.23
N VAL A 70 2.07 0.68 -8.85
CA VAL A 70 1.96 0.12 -10.20
C VAL A 70 2.12 1.21 -11.27
N ALA A 71 1.43 2.34 -11.12
CA ALA A 71 1.49 3.47 -12.06
C ALA A 71 2.91 4.04 -12.23
N GLY A 72 3.73 3.98 -11.17
CA GLY A 72 5.14 4.38 -11.22
C GLY A 72 5.96 3.64 -12.28
N GLU A 73 5.61 2.39 -12.62
CA GLU A 73 6.31 1.58 -13.63
C GLU A 73 6.02 2.05 -15.07
N TYR A 74 4.89 2.69 -15.29
CA TYR A 74 4.49 3.22 -16.59
C TYR A 74 5.17 4.57 -16.89
N ARG A 75 5.60 5.28 -15.84
CA ARG A 75 6.29 6.57 -15.98
C ARG A 75 7.71 6.32 -16.48
N GLY A 76 8.04 6.79 -17.68
CA GLY A 76 9.36 6.63 -18.30
C GLY A 76 9.65 5.23 -18.87
N GLY A 77 8.64 4.36 -19.00
CA GLY A 77 8.80 3.06 -19.66
C GLY A 77 9.58 2.00 -18.86
N ALA A 78 9.75 2.20 -17.56
CA ALA A 78 10.48 1.27 -16.67
C ALA A 78 9.92 -0.16 -16.72
N LEU A 79 8.61 -0.32 -16.93
CA LEU A 79 7.98 -1.63 -17.10
C LEU A 79 8.62 -2.46 -18.23
N ARG A 80 8.88 -1.85 -19.40
CA ARG A 80 9.47 -2.55 -20.54
C ARG A 80 10.89 -3.00 -20.23
N LEU A 81 11.66 -2.13 -19.56
CA LEU A 81 13.04 -2.38 -19.16
C LEU A 81 13.12 -3.51 -18.13
N THR A 82 12.21 -3.52 -17.17
CA THR A 82 12.13 -4.55 -16.12
C THR A 82 11.71 -5.90 -16.70
N LEU A 83 10.75 -5.93 -17.62
CA LEU A 83 10.31 -7.15 -18.30
C LEU A 83 11.35 -7.69 -19.30
N ALA A 84 12.19 -6.82 -19.87
CA ALA A 84 13.33 -7.26 -20.69
C ALA A 84 14.42 -7.91 -19.82
N ALA A 85 14.67 -7.40 -18.62
CA ALA A 85 15.64 -7.97 -17.69
C ALA A 85 15.12 -9.24 -16.98
N VAL A 86 13.80 -9.37 -16.81
CA VAL A 86 13.14 -10.49 -16.12
C VAL A 86 12.05 -11.06 -17.03
N PRO A 87 12.36 -12.07 -17.87
CA PRO A 87 11.39 -12.64 -18.81
C PRO A 87 10.25 -13.41 -18.11
N ASP A 88 10.45 -13.85 -16.86
CA ASP A 88 9.40 -14.50 -16.07
C ASP A 88 8.45 -13.48 -15.45
N ARG A 89 7.32 -13.26 -16.14
CA ARG A 89 6.27 -12.31 -15.74
C ARG A 89 5.63 -12.66 -14.39
N THR A 90 5.56 -13.95 -14.04
CA THR A 90 4.92 -14.38 -12.79
C THR A 90 5.76 -14.01 -11.58
N ARG A 91 7.08 -14.18 -11.67
CA ARG A 91 8.02 -13.78 -10.61
C ARG A 91 8.06 -12.28 -10.41
N TRP A 92 8.04 -11.52 -11.50
CA TRP A 92 7.95 -10.05 -11.44
C TRP A 92 6.68 -9.61 -10.73
N PHE A 93 5.52 -10.17 -11.10
CA PHE A 93 4.25 -9.84 -10.47
C PHE A 93 4.21 -10.25 -9.00
N ALA A 94 4.71 -11.44 -8.65
CA ALA A 94 4.78 -11.90 -7.26
C ALA A 94 5.66 -11.00 -6.40
N ALA A 95 6.83 -10.57 -6.90
CA ALA A 95 7.71 -9.66 -6.16
C ALA A 95 7.03 -8.30 -5.93
N LYS A 96 6.35 -7.76 -6.95
CA LYS A 96 5.57 -6.52 -6.85
C LYS A 96 4.43 -6.64 -5.84
N ALA A 97 3.67 -7.73 -5.91
CA ALA A 97 2.55 -8.00 -5.02
C ALA A 97 3.02 -8.10 -3.57
N VAL A 98 4.10 -8.83 -3.29
CA VAL A 98 4.68 -8.94 -1.94
C VAL A 98 5.20 -7.60 -1.45
N ALA A 99 5.86 -6.82 -2.32
CA ALA A 99 6.36 -5.49 -1.97
C ALA A 99 5.25 -4.50 -1.60
N VAL A 100 4.06 -4.62 -2.19
CA VAL A 100 2.89 -3.78 -1.87
C VAL A 100 2.13 -4.33 -0.66
N ALA A 101 1.94 -5.66 -0.58
CA ALA A 101 1.17 -6.31 0.47
C ALA A 101 1.82 -6.16 1.85
N LEU A 102 3.14 -6.29 1.95
CA LEU A 102 3.84 -6.20 3.24
C LEU A 102 3.68 -4.82 3.93
N PRO A 103 3.91 -3.68 3.26
CA PRO A 103 3.64 -2.36 3.84
C PRO A 103 2.17 -2.14 4.18
N VAL A 104 1.25 -2.52 3.30
CA VAL A 104 -0.19 -2.34 3.54
C VAL A 104 -0.63 -3.15 4.76
N LEU A 105 -0.17 -4.39 4.88
CA LEU A 105 -0.44 -5.24 6.03
C LEU A 105 0.16 -4.65 7.31
N ALA A 106 1.41 -4.19 7.26
CA ALA A 106 2.08 -3.60 8.41
C ALA A 106 1.38 -2.32 8.91
N VAL A 107 0.86 -1.51 8.00
CA VAL A 107 0.17 -0.25 8.32
C VAL A 107 -1.31 -0.48 8.68
N GLY A 108 -1.95 -1.51 8.13
CA GLY A 108 -3.36 -1.83 8.34
C GLY A 108 -3.65 -2.85 9.45
N LEU A 109 -2.62 -3.29 10.19
CA LEU A 109 -2.76 -4.13 11.38
C LEU A 109 -3.35 -3.44 12.64
N PRO A 110 -3.17 -2.13 12.89
CA PRO A 110 -3.72 -1.48 14.09
C PRO A 110 -5.24 -1.27 13.96
#